data_AF-A0A2T3KU67-F1
#
_entry.id   AF-A0A2T3KU67-F1
#
_cell.length_a   1.000
_cell.length_b   1.000
_cell.length_c   1.000
_cell.angle_alpha   90.00
_cell.angle_beta   90.00
_cell.angle_gamma   90.00
#
_symmetry.space_group_name_H-M   'P 1'
#
loop_
_entity.id
_entity.type
_entity.pdbx_description
1 polymer ?
#
loop_
_entity_poly.entity_id
_entity_poly.type
_entity_poly.pdbx_seq_one_letter_code
_entity_poly.pdbx_strand_id
1 'polypeptide(L)'
;MVKSITFYQDEALESHLLRLSQQLGFESFSDFADEIRSQLKYEHYDIAGAFPVELHRINIYHAHTTSQLRIRGLMLIDRIQQNDHSDLLTIALMHSKAGFSPNYKALFRNGVDYPYSFMRSKAIPVCPHCLAEAGYIRHSWHIEPYQVCHLHNCELVDVCSSCHKELNYQLSENIEYCQCGKKLSELVTKPAKLAALKTSRWLVGESVSESGILSKSLDLSARYGFLLWYINRYGDQGDIRFKDFISFAEAWPHAFYEDLDHRVELAAQIQTKRWSRTFFHEVFHSLLQDSRHLPNRDLKENPVLHAVLQYLTMLISKFPRTKSGNVGDILMSVLDVSTLLSCTTEEVYRLYEYGLLTSTVRRSLHEKLPSHQSVFHLRSVIELKLSRMCSSVDGTTIYLSDW
;
A
#
# COMPACT_ATOMS: atom_id res chain seq x y z
N MET A 1 12.02 37.94 -5.44
CA MET A 1 11.07 37.58 -4.37
C MET A 1 11.77 36.58 -3.46
N VAL A 2 12.23 36.98 -2.27
CA VAL A 2 12.80 36.02 -1.31
C VAL A 2 11.96 36.11 -0.05
N LYS A 3 10.87 35.34 -0.02
CA LYS A 3 10.12 35.02 1.19
C LYS A 3 10.10 33.51 1.28
N SER A 4 10.79 32.95 2.27
CA SER A 4 10.68 31.54 2.62
C SER A 4 9.49 31.34 3.56
N ILE A 5 8.92 30.14 3.53
CA ILE A 5 7.91 29.68 4.50
C ILE A 5 8.48 28.50 5.28
N THR A 6 7.96 28.26 6.48
CA THR A 6 8.34 27.08 7.27
C THR A 6 7.94 25.81 6.52
N PHE A 7 8.93 24.93 6.31
CA PHE A 7 8.76 23.60 5.75
C PHE A 7 8.37 22.59 6.83
N TYR A 8 7.38 21.74 6.54
CA TYR A 8 6.97 20.64 7.42
C TYR A 8 7.02 19.32 6.65
N GLN A 9 7.75 18.34 7.18
CA GLN A 9 7.96 17.06 6.50
C GLN A 9 6.67 16.23 6.34
N ASP A 10 5.69 16.44 7.19
CA ASP A 10 4.39 15.75 7.14
C ASP A 10 3.30 16.56 6.41
N GLU A 11 3.64 17.71 5.83
CA GLU A 11 2.72 18.52 5.02
C GLU A 11 2.45 17.89 3.66
N ALA A 12 1.23 18.09 3.15
CA ALA A 12 0.88 17.77 1.78
C ALA A 12 1.46 18.80 0.81
N LEU A 13 1.99 18.37 -0.34
CA LEU A 13 2.58 19.25 -1.35
C LEU A 13 1.65 20.43 -1.72
N GLU A 14 0.36 20.15 -1.90
CA GLU A 14 -0.64 21.16 -2.22
C GLU A 14 -0.76 22.23 -1.13
N SER A 15 -0.67 21.85 0.15
CA SER A 15 -0.72 22.81 1.25
C SER A 15 0.50 23.71 1.26
N HIS A 16 1.68 23.14 1.06
CA HIS A 16 2.92 23.90 1.03
C HIS A 16 2.89 24.97 -0.07
N LEU A 17 2.53 24.55 -1.28
CA LEU A 17 2.50 25.44 -2.44
C LEU A 17 1.41 26.50 -2.33
N LEU A 18 0.28 26.18 -1.72
CA LEU A 18 -0.78 27.14 -1.47
C LEU A 18 -0.35 28.21 -0.45
N ARG A 19 0.29 27.80 0.66
CA ARG A 19 0.87 28.74 1.64
C ARG A 19 1.93 29.64 1.01
N LEU A 20 2.79 29.06 0.16
CA LEU A 20 3.83 29.81 -0.53
C LEU A 20 3.23 30.84 -1.50
N SER A 21 2.26 30.42 -2.32
CA SER A 21 1.50 31.28 -3.23
C SER A 21 0.93 32.49 -2.49
N GLN A 22 0.23 32.26 -1.38
CA GLN A 22 -0.38 33.32 -0.56
C GLN A 22 0.69 34.24 0.07
N GLN A 23 1.78 33.68 0.58
CA GLN A 23 2.88 34.45 1.17
C GLN A 23 3.58 35.39 0.16
N LEU A 24 3.64 34.94 -1.10
CA LEU A 24 4.17 35.72 -2.22
C LEU A 24 3.16 36.74 -2.77
N GLY A 25 1.91 36.70 -2.32
CA GLY A 25 0.86 37.67 -2.66
C GLY A 25 0.07 37.33 -3.93
N PHE A 26 0.07 36.08 -4.37
CA PHE A 26 -0.80 35.64 -5.46
C PHE A 26 -2.24 35.49 -4.97
N GLU A 27 -3.20 35.87 -5.82
CA GLU A 27 -4.64 35.78 -5.51
C GLU A 27 -5.16 34.34 -5.62
N SER A 28 -4.61 33.57 -6.56
CA SER A 28 -4.93 32.15 -6.77
C SER A 28 -3.67 31.29 -6.92
N PHE A 29 -3.83 29.97 -6.77
CA PHE A 29 -2.76 29.05 -7.10
C PHE A 29 -2.45 29.06 -8.60
N SER A 30 -3.46 29.27 -9.47
CA SER A 30 -3.24 29.35 -10.91
C SER A 30 -2.31 30.49 -11.31
N ASP A 31 -2.42 31.67 -10.68
CA ASP A 31 -1.52 32.79 -10.97
C ASP A 31 -0.07 32.48 -10.58
N PHE A 32 0.10 31.84 -9.42
CA PHE A 32 1.39 31.35 -8.98
C PHE A 32 1.97 30.31 -9.96
N ALA A 33 1.15 29.35 -10.39
CA ALA A 33 1.56 28.31 -11.34
C ALA A 33 1.95 28.89 -12.70
N ASP A 34 1.26 29.92 -13.20
CA ASP A 34 1.61 30.59 -14.45
C ASP A 34 2.92 31.38 -14.35
N GLU A 35 3.23 31.98 -13.20
CA GLU A 35 4.56 32.58 -12.95
C GLU A 35 5.66 31.50 -13.00
N ILE A 36 5.45 30.36 -12.35
CA ILE A 36 6.41 29.23 -12.41
C ILE A 36 6.59 28.73 -13.85
N ARG A 37 5.51 28.61 -14.62
CA ARG A 37 5.58 28.24 -16.05
C ARG A 37 6.38 29.26 -16.86
N SER A 38 6.18 30.55 -16.62
CA SER A 38 6.89 31.64 -17.31
C SER A 38 8.40 31.53 -17.07
N GLN A 39 8.80 31.33 -15.81
CA GLN A 39 10.21 31.15 -15.46
C GLN A 39 10.81 29.86 -16.05
N LEU A 40 10.08 28.75 -16.01
CA LEU A 40 10.53 27.50 -16.65
C LEU A 40 10.71 27.64 -18.16
N LYS A 41 9.84 28.41 -18.83
CA LYS A 41 9.94 28.69 -20.26
C LYS A 41 11.18 29.51 -20.61
N TYR A 42 11.58 30.44 -19.73
CA TYR A 42 12.80 31.21 -19.90
C TYR A 42 14.06 30.33 -19.80
N GLU A 43 14.08 29.38 -18.85
CA GLU A 43 15.20 28.41 -18.71
C GLU A 43 15.18 27.34 -19.83
N HIS A 44 14.01 27.01 -20.36
CA HIS A 44 13.83 25.93 -21.33
C HIS A 44 12.66 26.19 -22.30
N TYR A 45 12.99 26.51 -23.55
CA TYR A 45 12.05 26.98 -24.58
C TYR A 45 10.86 26.02 -24.86
N ASP A 46 11.03 24.71 -24.69
CA ASP A 46 10.04 23.67 -25.05
C ASP A 46 9.10 23.24 -23.89
N ILE A 47 9.03 23.99 -22.78
CA ILE A 47 8.40 23.52 -21.52
C ILE A 47 7.02 24.16 -21.21
N ALA A 48 6.46 24.96 -22.12
CA ALA A 48 5.18 25.64 -21.90
C ALA A 48 4.03 24.64 -21.58
N GLY A 49 3.45 24.76 -20.37
CA GLY A 49 2.24 24.02 -19.96
C GLY A 49 2.44 22.75 -19.13
N ALA A 50 3.69 22.36 -18.82
CA ALA A 50 3.94 21.09 -18.13
C ALA A 50 3.74 21.11 -16.60
N PHE A 51 3.89 22.28 -15.98
CA PHE A 51 3.50 22.52 -14.59
C PHE A 51 1.99 22.73 -14.52
N PRO A 52 1.22 22.06 -13.65
CA PRO A 52 -0.24 22.19 -13.64
C PRO A 52 -0.69 23.51 -13.00
N VAL A 53 -1.82 24.06 -13.50
CA VAL A 53 -2.47 25.24 -12.90
C VAL A 53 -3.53 24.88 -11.88
N GLU A 54 -4.03 23.65 -11.91
CA GLU A 54 -4.96 23.18 -10.89
C GLU A 54 -4.19 22.55 -9.72
N LEU A 55 -4.44 23.03 -8.50
CA LEU A 55 -3.75 22.58 -7.29
C LEU A 55 -3.85 21.07 -7.08
N HIS A 56 -5.02 20.48 -7.30
CA HIS A 56 -5.27 19.04 -7.16
C HIS A 56 -4.50 18.15 -8.16
N ARG A 57 -3.78 18.73 -9.14
CA ARG A 57 -2.97 17.99 -10.13
C ARG A 57 -1.48 18.11 -9.90
N ILE A 58 -1.05 18.81 -8.84
CA ILE A 58 0.35 19.21 -8.65
C ILE A 58 1.28 18.05 -8.34
N ASN A 59 0.79 17.02 -7.66
CA ASN A 59 1.57 15.83 -7.35
C ASN A 59 2.07 15.14 -8.64
N ILE A 60 3.28 14.59 -8.57
CA ILE A 60 4.01 14.07 -9.74
C ILE A 60 3.28 12.91 -10.40
N TYR A 61 2.59 12.07 -9.62
CA TYR A 61 1.85 10.92 -10.15
C TYR A 61 0.69 11.28 -11.09
N HIS A 62 0.18 12.52 -11.07
CA HIS A 62 -0.84 12.94 -12.05
C HIS A 62 -0.26 13.18 -13.45
N ALA A 63 1.05 13.03 -13.65
CA ALA A 63 1.70 13.30 -14.92
C ALA A 63 1.76 12.00 -15.73
N HIS A 64 1.29 12.05 -16.97
CA HIS A 64 1.38 10.91 -17.87
C HIS A 64 2.73 10.84 -18.59
N THR A 65 3.14 11.96 -19.22
CA THR A 65 4.39 12.06 -20.00
C THR A 65 5.31 13.19 -19.52
N THR A 66 4.90 13.94 -18.49
CA THR A 66 5.56 15.19 -18.08
C THR A 66 6.08 15.17 -16.63
N SER A 67 6.28 13.98 -16.03
CA SER A 67 6.71 13.86 -14.61
C SER A 67 8.05 14.57 -14.35
N GLN A 68 9.00 14.46 -15.28
CA GLN A 68 10.30 15.15 -15.21
C GLN A 68 10.15 16.67 -15.19
N LEU A 69 9.15 17.22 -15.89
CA LEU A 69 8.92 18.65 -15.96
C LEU A 69 8.30 19.18 -14.66
N ARG A 70 7.43 18.40 -14.02
CA ARG A 70 6.95 18.73 -12.67
C ARG A 70 8.06 18.72 -11.63
N ILE A 71 8.95 17.72 -11.71
CA ILE A 71 10.15 17.68 -10.85
C ILE A 71 10.98 18.95 -11.02
N ARG A 72 11.25 19.38 -12.26
CA ARG A 72 11.97 20.64 -12.52
C ARG A 72 11.25 21.86 -11.96
N GLY A 73 9.92 21.92 -12.08
CA GLY A 73 9.13 23.00 -11.49
C GLY A 73 9.25 23.05 -9.97
N LEU A 74 9.18 21.91 -9.29
CA LEU A 74 9.39 21.83 -7.84
C LEU A 74 10.82 22.24 -7.45
N MET A 75 11.83 21.77 -8.18
CA MET A 75 13.23 22.18 -7.95
C MET A 75 13.46 23.68 -8.20
N LEU A 76 12.75 24.29 -9.16
CA LEU A 76 12.79 25.74 -9.36
C LEU A 76 12.21 26.46 -8.13
N ILE A 77 11.10 25.98 -7.57
CA ILE A 77 10.48 26.57 -6.38
C ILE A 77 11.43 26.47 -5.17
N ASP A 78 12.06 25.31 -4.95
CA ASP A 78 13.08 25.14 -3.90
C ASP A 78 14.23 26.17 -4.08
N ARG A 79 14.72 26.36 -5.31
CA ARG A 79 15.74 27.38 -5.62
C ARG A 79 15.27 28.80 -5.31
N ILE A 80 14.02 29.16 -5.66
CA ILE A 80 13.44 30.48 -5.37
C ILE A 80 13.35 30.71 -3.86
N GLN A 81 13.03 29.67 -3.10
CA GLN A 81 12.97 29.72 -1.63
C GLN A 81 14.36 29.69 -0.96
N GLN A 82 15.44 29.55 -1.74
CA GLN A 82 16.82 29.38 -1.25
C GLN A 82 16.97 28.13 -0.37
N ASN A 83 16.20 27.08 -0.66
CA ASN A 83 16.37 25.78 -0.03
C ASN A 83 17.49 25.02 -0.75
N ASP A 84 18.53 24.61 -0.03
CA ASP A 84 19.62 23.78 -0.56
C ASP A 84 19.22 22.31 -0.72
N HIS A 85 18.03 21.96 -0.23
CA HIS A 85 17.50 20.61 -0.15
C HIS A 85 16.28 20.53 -1.07
N SER A 86 16.15 19.46 -1.86
CA SER A 86 14.99 19.20 -2.71
C SER A 86 13.77 18.78 -1.88
N ASP A 87 13.42 19.60 -0.91
CA ASP A 87 12.46 19.34 0.15
C ASP A 87 11.06 19.09 -0.41
N LEU A 88 10.66 19.84 -1.45
CA LEU A 88 9.39 19.64 -2.13
C LEU A 88 9.26 18.24 -2.76
N LEU A 89 10.35 17.67 -3.26
CA LEU A 89 10.34 16.30 -3.80
C LEU A 89 10.13 15.26 -2.70
N THR A 90 10.52 15.54 -1.46
CA THR A 90 10.31 14.62 -0.32
C THR A 90 8.84 14.54 0.09
N ILE A 91 8.08 15.63 -0.06
CA ILE A 91 6.65 15.68 0.29
C ILE A 91 5.71 15.42 -0.90
N ALA A 92 6.25 15.38 -2.13
CA ALA A 92 5.51 15.04 -3.34
C ALA A 92 5.19 13.54 -3.44
N LEU A 93 3.99 13.23 -3.94
CA LEU A 93 3.59 11.87 -4.32
C LEU A 93 4.00 11.57 -5.76
N MET A 94 4.65 10.43 -5.97
CA MET A 94 5.04 9.91 -7.28
C MET A 94 4.53 8.48 -7.51
N HIS A 95 4.51 8.02 -8.75
CA HIS A 95 4.22 6.61 -9.02
C HIS A 95 5.32 5.72 -8.44
N SER A 96 4.91 4.68 -7.72
CA SER A 96 5.83 3.64 -7.27
C SER A 96 5.86 2.47 -8.25
N LYS A 97 7.02 1.81 -8.33
CA LYS A 97 7.16 0.51 -8.99
C LYS A 97 6.61 -0.63 -8.13
N ALA A 98 6.46 -0.39 -6.83
CA ALA A 98 5.85 -1.34 -5.92
C ALA A 98 4.40 -1.62 -6.32
N GLY A 99 3.89 -2.79 -5.95
CA GLY A 99 2.53 -3.20 -6.22
C GLY A 99 1.86 -3.65 -4.94
N PHE A 100 0.55 -3.46 -4.85
CA PHE A 100 -0.25 -4.05 -3.78
C PHE A 100 -1.18 -5.10 -4.38
N SER A 101 -1.17 -6.30 -3.82
CA SER A 101 -2.01 -7.39 -4.28
C SER A 101 -3.51 -7.09 -4.08
N PRO A 102 -4.39 -7.61 -4.96
CA PRO A 102 -4.06 -8.38 -6.16
C PRO A 102 -3.55 -7.52 -7.34
N ASN A 103 -4.02 -6.28 -7.52
CA ASN A 103 -3.67 -5.41 -8.67
C ASN A 103 -3.76 -3.90 -8.36
N TYR A 104 -3.54 -3.51 -7.11
CA TYR A 104 -3.55 -2.11 -6.69
C TYR A 104 -2.22 -1.42 -7.03
N LYS A 105 -2.33 -0.22 -7.61
CA LYS A 105 -1.19 0.66 -7.87
C LYS A 105 -0.68 1.25 -6.56
N ALA A 106 0.61 1.58 -6.50
CA ALA A 106 1.22 2.25 -5.37
C ALA A 106 1.67 3.68 -5.73
N LEU A 107 1.61 4.58 -4.75
CA LEU A 107 2.26 5.87 -4.76
C LEU A 107 3.41 5.88 -3.76
N PHE A 108 4.51 6.55 -4.09
CA PHE A 108 5.66 6.69 -3.22
C PHE A 108 5.77 8.12 -2.70
N ARG A 109 6.08 8.26 -1.40
CA ARG A 109 6.46 9.52 -0.75
C ARG A 109 7.41 9.24 0.40
N ASN A 110 8.60 9.85 0.37
CA ASN A 110 9.61 9.80 1.43
C ASN A 110 9.89 8.40 2.02
N GLY A 111 10.17 7.41 1.17
CA GLY A 111 10.49 6.05 1.62
C GLY A 111 9.28 5.17 1.94
N VAL A 112 8.06 5.66 1.72
CA VAL A 112 6.82 4.92 1.99
C VAL A 112 6.02 4.72 0.71
N ASP A 113 5.57 3.48 0.51
CA ASP A 113 4.63 3.10 -0.54
C ASP A 113 3.20 3.04 0.02
N TYR A 114 2.30 3.79 -0.60
CA TYR A 114 0.89 3.87 -0.24
C TYR A 114 0.04 3.22 -1.32
N PRO A 115 -0.98 2.42 -0.97
CA PRO A 115 -2.00 1.99 -1.93
C PRO A 115 -2.70 3.20 -2.53
N TYR A 116 -2.71 3.29 -3.87
CA TYR A 116 -3.40 4.39 -4.57
C TYR A 116 -4.89 4.44 -4.22
N SER A 117 -5.51 3.28 -3.96
CA SER A 117 -6.90 3.17 -3.53
C SER A 117 -7.20 3.84 -2.19
N PHE A 118 -6.19 4.09 -1.36
CA PHE A 118 -6.36 4.81 -0.10
C PHE A 118 -6.29 6.32 -0.27
N MET A 119 -5.93 6.85 -1.44
CA MET A 119 -5.93 8.30 -1.65
C MET A 119 -7.36 8.82 -1.79
N ARG A 120 -7.72 9.81 -0.96
CA ARG A 120 -9.01 10.47 -1.04
C ARG A 120 -9.14 11.24 -2.36
N SER A 121 -10.29 11.12 -3.01
CA SER A 121 -10.58 11.79 -4.29
C SER A 121 -11.62 12.91 -4.23
N LYS A 122 -12.29 13.09 -3.08
CA LYS A 122 -13.38 14.06 -2.89
C LYS A 122 -13.15 14.94 -1.66
N ALA A 123 -13.66 14.56 -0.50
CA ALA A 123 -13.45 15.30 0.73
C ALA A 123 -12.04 15.06 1.27
N ILE A 124 -11.33 16.13 1.63
CA ILE A 124 -10.07 16.06 2.35
C ILE A 124 -10.34 16.65 3.74
N PRO A 125 -10.45 15.78 4.76
CA PRO A 125 -10.84 16.21 6.08
C PRO A 125 -9.72 16.99 6.78
N VAL A 126 -10.07 17.67 7.86
CA VAL A 126 -9.11 18.45 8.65
C VAL A 126 -9.24 18.15 10.14
N CYS A 127 -8.15 18.33 10.88
CA CYS A 127 -8.20 18.45 12.33
C CYS A 127 -8.24 19.94 12.69
N PRO A 128 -9.33 20.45 13.29
CA PRO A 128 -9.43 21.86 13.69
C PRO A 128 -8.33 22.27 14.68
N HIS A 129 -7.97 21.37 15.60
CA HIS A 129 -6.91 21.61 16.57
C HIS A 129 -5.52 21.69 15.94
N CYS A 130 -5.19 20.80 14.98
CA CYS A 130 -3.93 20.92 14.23
C CYS A 130 -3.85 22.25 13.50
N LEU A 131 -4.94 22.67 12.85
CA LEU A 131 -4.98 23.96 12.13
C LEU A 131 -4.85 25.17 13.07
N ALA A 132 -5.34 25.05 14.30
CA ALA A 132 -5.16 26.10 15.32
C ALA A 132 -3.71 26.20 15.80
N GLU A 133 -2.99 25.08 15.87
CA GLU A 133 -1.57 25.02 16.27
C GLU A 133 -0.63 25.43 15.14
N ALA A 134 -0.89 24.94 13.92
CA ALA A 134 -0.11 25.23 12.73
C ALA A 134 -1.01 25.18 11.49
N GLY A 135 -1.08 26.29 10.76
CA GLY A 135 -1.93 26.44 9.57
C GLY A 135 -1.38 25.72 8.35
N TYR A 136 -1.41 24.37 8.35
CA TYR A 136 -1.09 23.54 7.18
C TYR A 136 -1.88 22.22 7.17
N ILE A 137 -2.02 21.63 5.98
CA ILE A 137 -2.69 20.34 5.80
C ILE A 137 -1.66 19.23 5.85
N ARG A 138 -1.87 18.26 6.73
CA ARG A 138 -1.01 17.07 6.86
C ARG A 138 -1.32 16.07 5.76
N HIS A 139 -0.29 15.43 5.22
CA HIS A 139 -0.41 14.39 4.20
C HIS A 139 -1.27 13.21 4.65
N SER A 140 -1.24 12.85 5.95
CA SER A 140 -2.06 11.78 6.49
C SER A 140 -3.57 12.03 6.30
N TRP A 141 -4.01 13.28 6.15
CA TRP A 141 -5.42 13.59 5.94
C TRP A 141 -5.91 13.21 4.53
N HIS A 142 -4.99 13.08 3.56
CA HIS A 142 -5.29 12.56 2.21
C HIS A 142 -5.48 11.04 2.17
N ILE A 143 -5.16 10.34 3.26
CA ILE A 143 -5.19 8.88 3.34
C ILE A 143 -6.51 8.44 3.98
N GLU A 144 -7.32 7.69 3.25
CA GLU A 144 -8.68 7.32 3.63
C GLU A 144 -8.76 6.56 4.97
N PRO A 145 -7.91 5.56 5.23
CA PRO A 145 -7.95 4.86 6.52
C PRO A 145 -7.53 5.71 7.73
N TYR A 146 -6.90 6.86 7.51
CA TYR A 146 -6.58 7.80 8.58
C TYR A 146 -7.82 8.69 8.82
N GLN A 147 -8.72 8.21 9.68
CA GLN A 147 -10.03 8.85 9.94
C GLN A 147 -10.03 9.77 11.18
N VAL A 148 -9.03 9.63 12.05
CA VAL A 148 -8.92 10.41 13.29
C VAL A 148 -7.52 11.00 13.44
N CYS A 149 -7.43 12.17 14.09
CA CYS A 149 -6.15 12.79 14.41
C CYS A 149 -5.48 12.05 15.58
N HIS A 150 -4.30 11.48 15.36
CA HIS A 150 -3.54 10.80 16.42
C HIS A 150 -2.98 11.76 17.49
N LEU A 151 -2.75 13.02 17.12
CA LEU A 151 -2.21 14.05 18.01
C LEU A 151 -3.28 14.58 18.98
N HIS A 152 -4.50 14.80 18.49
CA HIS A 152 -5.59 15.40 19.26
C HIS A 152 -6.68 14.42 19.68
N ASN A 153 -6.57 13.15 19.29
CA ASN A 153 -7.50 12.08 19.62
C ASN A 153 -8.97 12.42 19.27
N CYS A 154 -9.18 13.07 18.13
CA CYS A 154 -10.48 13.51 17.65
C CYS A 154 -10.77 13.02 16.22
N GLU A 155 -12.04 12.91 15.85
CA GLU A 155 -12.44 12.62 14.47
C GLU A 155 -12.00 13.75 13.54
N LEU A 156 -11.52 13.42 12.34
CA LEU A 156 -11.28 14.45 11.34
C LEU A 156 -12.62 14.95 10.81
N VAL A 157 -12.71 16.24 10.53
CA VAL A 157 -13.92 16.89 10.03
C VAL A 157 -13.84 16.96 8.52
N ASP A 158 -14.76 16.30 7.82
CA ASP A 158 -14.88 16.30 6.35
C ASP A 158 -16.06 17.14 5.85
N VAL A 159 -17.00 17.53 6.72
CA VAL A 159 -18.17 18.35 6.37
C VAL A 159 -18.23 19.59 7.24
N CYS A 160 -18.41 20.76 6.62
CA CYS A 160 -18.55 22.02 7.35
C CYS A 160 -19.88 22.06 8.12
N SER A 161 -19.82 22.38 9.42
CA SER A 161 -21.03 22.51 10.25
C SER A 161 -21.92 23.71 9.88
N SER A 162 -21.40 24.70 9.16
CA SER A 162 -22.14 25.93 8.80
C SER A 162 -22.83 25.84 7.44
N CYS A 163 -22.17 25.26 6.42
CA CYS A 163 -22.73 25.16 5.07
C CYS A 163 -23.07 23.73 4.64
N HIS A 164 -22.76 22.73 5.46
CA HIS A 164 -23.02 21.31 5.23
C HIS A 164 -22.42 20.74 3.93
N LYS A 165 -21.42 21.43 3.36
CA LYS A 165 -20.64 20.95 2.21
C LYS A 165 -19.40 20.20 2.68
N GLU A 166 -18.98 19.23 1.88
CA GLU A 166 -17.69 18.56 2.03
C GLU A 166 -16.54 19.56 1.96
N LEU A 167 -15.54 19.37 2.81
CA LEU A 167 -14.32 20.15 2.85
C LEU A 167 -13.34 19.62 1.80
N ASN A 168 -12.84 20.53 0.98
CA ASN A 168 -11.73 20.26 0.09
C ASN A 168 -10.95 21.57 -0.12
N TYR A 169 -9.83 21.70 0.59
CA TYR A 169 -8.98 22.88 0.51
C TYR A 169 -8.30 23.05 -0.85
N GLN A 170 -8.17 21.98 -1.63
CA GLN A 170 -7.60 22.04 -2.98
C GLN A 170 -8.57 22.68 -3.97
N LEU A 171 -9.88 22.59 -3.71
CA LEU A 171 -10.92 23.25 -4.50
C LEU A 171 -11.20 24.67 -4.01
N SER A 172 -11.16 24.91 -2.69
CA SER A 172 -11.36 26.26 -2.15
C SER A 172 -10.11 27.13 -2.20
N GLU A 173 -8.94 26.55 -2.52
CA GLU A 173 -7.62 27.18 -2.45
C GLU A 173 -7.41 27.94 -1.13
N ASN A 174 -7.93 27.37 -0.03
CA ASN A 174 -7.87 27.99 1.29
C ASN A 174 -7.82 26.92 2.38
N ILE A 175 -6.79 27.00 3.22
CA ILE A 175 -6.54 26.07 4.34
C ILE A 175 -7.04 26.61 5.69
N GLU A 176 -7.42 27.88 5.75
CA GLU A 176 -7.89 28.54 6.97
C GLU A 176 -9.41 28.62 7.03
N TYR A 177 -10.07 28.76 5.88
CA TYR A 177 -11.50 29.00 5.77
C TYR A 177 -12.18 28.02 4.81
N CYS A 178 -13.39 27.62 5.19
CA CYS A 178 -14.33 26.97 4.27
C CYS A 178 -14.80 27.96 3.20
N GLN A 179 -15.35 27.46 2.09
CA GLN A 179 -16.00 28.26 1.04
C GLN A 179 -17.13 29.17 1.55
N CYS A 180 -17.71 28.88 2.72
CA CYS A 180 -18.73 29.73 3.35
C CYS A 180 -18.15 30.81 4.28
N GLY A 181 -16.82 30.90 4.42
CA GLY A 181 -16.15 31.84 5.33
C GLY A 181 -15.99 31.34 6.76
N LYS A 182 -16.51 30.16 7.12
CA LYS A 182 -16.27 29.57 8.45
C LYS A 182 -14.80 29.15 8.58
N LYS A 183 -14.14 29.61 9.64
CA LYS A 183 -12.76 29.24 9.97
C LYS A 183 -12.67 27.74 10.31
N LEU A 184 -11.77 27.02 9.65
CA LEU A 184 -11.62 25.58 9.77
C LEU A 184 -11.07 25.16 11.15
N SER A 185 -10.24 25.99 11.76
CA SER A 185 -9.72 25.75 13.12
C SER A 185 -10.77 25.92 14.24
N GLU A 186 -11.96 26.43 13.92
CA GLU A 186 -13.08 26.58 14.86
C GLU A 186 -14.19 25.55 14.63
N LEU A 187 -13.99 24.58 13.74
CA LEU A 187 -14.97 23.53 13.53
C LEU A 187 -15.06 22.63 14.76
N VAL A 188 -16.28 22.18 15.06
CA VAL A 188 -16.53 21.24 16.15
C VAL A 188 -16.17 19.84 15.70
N THR A 189 -15.38 19.14 16.50
CA THR A 189 -15.02 17.73 16.30
C THR A 189 -15.50 16.88 17.47
N LYS A 190 -15.62 15.56 17.23
CA LYS A 190 -15.99 14.56 18.23
C LYS A 190 -14.73 13.81 18.72
N PRO A 191 -14.73 13.28 19.95
CA PRO A 191 -13.66 12.39 20.40
C PRO A 191 -13.52 11.16 19.49
N ALA A 192 -12.29 10.75 19.24
CA ALA A 192 -12.00 9.58 18.41
C ALA A 192 -12.47 8.29 19.07
N LYS A 193 -13.06 7.39 18.29
CA LYS A 193 -13.29 6.00 18.71
C LYS A 193 -11.95 5.30 18.89
N LEU A 194 -11.81 4.50 19.96
CA LEU A 194 -10.54 3.85 20.33
C LEU A 194 -9.91 3.03 19.19
N ALA A 195 -10.72 2.23 18.47
CA ALA A 195 -10.21 1.40 17.38
C ALA A 195 -9.69 2.25 16.20
N ALA A 196 -10.39 3.31 15.82
CA ALA A 196 -9.94 4.24 14.79
C ALA A 196 -8.65 4.96 15.22
N LEU A 197 -8.55 5.35 16.50
CA LEU A 197 -7.34 5.96 17.05
C LEU A 197 -6.13 5.01 17.01
N LYS A 198 -6.31 3.76 17.43
CA LYS A 198 -5.27 2.72 17.31
C LYS A 198 -4.83 2.55 15.84
N THR A 199 -5.77 2.47 14.90
CA THR A 199 -5.43 2.36 13.48
C THR A 199 -4.66 3.59 12.97
N SER A 200 -5.15 4.81 13.23
CA SER A 200 -4.46 6.04 12.81
C SER A 200 -3.04 6.13 13.37
N ARG A 201 -2.85 5.83 14.66
CA ARG A 201 -1.53 5.80 15.32
C ARG A 201 -0.59 4.76 14.68
N TRP A 202 -1.11 3.57 14.42
CA TRP A 202 -0.35 2.52 13.79
C TRP A 202 0.07 2.89 12.36
N LEU A 203 -0.80 3.53 11.58
CA LEU A 203 -0.50 3.96 10.21
C LEU A 203 0.50 5.13 10.11
N VAL A 204 0.75 5.86 11.21
CA VAL A 204 1.81 6.86 11.30
C VAL A 204 3.09 6.35 11.97
N GLY A 205 3.15 5.06 12.29
CA GLY A 205 4.37 4.41 12.75
C GLY A 205 4.44 4.14 14.26
N GLU A 206 3.45 4.60 15.03
CA GLU A 206 3.44 4.39 16.49
C GLU A 206 3.21 2.92 16.86
N SER A 207 3.65 2.57 18.07
CA SER A 207 3.30 1.30 18.73
C SER A 207 1.96 1.45 19.44
N VAL A 208 1.02 0.54 19.16
CA VAL A 208 -0.38 0.65 19.64
C VAL A 208 -0.88 -0.56 20.40
N SER A 209 -0.09 -1.65 20.41
CA SER A 209 -0.40 -2.89 21.11
C SER A 209 0.88 -3.69 21.36
N GLU A 210 0.85 -4.56 22.36
CA GLU A 210 1.90 -5.52 22.69
C GLU A 210 1.68 -6.89 22.05
N SER A 211 0.54 -7.09 21.37
CA SER A 211 0.16 -8.38 20.77
C SER A 211 0.00 -8.34 19.25
N GLY A 212 0.03 -9.54 18.67
CA GLY A 212 -0.34 -9.80 17.29
C GLY A 212 0.59 -9.17 16.26
N ILE A 213 0.01 -8.70 15.16
CA ILE A 213 0.77 -7.98 14.11
C ILE A 213 1.09 -6.54 14.52
N LEU A 214 0.26 -5.95 15.38
CA LEU A 214 0.37 -4.56 15.80
C LEU A 214 1.62 -4.29 16.66
N SER A 215 2.17 -5.32 17.32
CA SER A 215 3.41 -5.23 18.09
C SER A 215 4.68 -5.49 17.28
N LYS A 216 4.57 -5.93 16.02
CA LYS A 216 5.73 -6.18 15.17
C LYS A 216 6.30 -4.87 14.63
N SER A 217 7.63 -4.82 14.53
CA SER A 217 8.33 -3.74 13.85
C SER A 217 8.16 -3.86 12.34
N LEU A 218 7.12 -3.23 11.81
CA LEU A 218 6.84 -3.14 10.38
C LEU A 218 7.08 -1.71 9.88
N ASP A 219 7.64 -1.58 8.68
CA ASP A 219 7.67 -0.32 7.96
C ASP A 219 6.24 0.14 7.60
N LEU A 220 6.09 1.42 7.26
CA LEU A 220 4.77 1.99 6.98
C LEU A 220 4.12 1.35 5.75
N SER A 221 4.92 1.01 4.73
CA SER A 221 4.47 0.38 3.49
C SER A 221 3.78 -0.97 3.78
N ALA A 222 4.38 -1.81 4.61
CA ALA A 222 3.85 -3.10 5.04
C ALA A 222 2.61 -2.94 5.94
N ARG A 223 2.54 -1.89 6.77
CA ARG A 223 1.34 -1.59 7.56
C ARG A 223 0.14 -1.27 6.66
N TYR A 224 0.32 -0.40 5.66
CA TYR A 224 -0.72 -0.12 4.66
C TYR A 224 -1.08 -1.35 3.83
N GLY A 225 -0.08 -2.15 3.44
CA GLY A 225 -0.29 -3.42 2.73
C GLY A 225 -1.12 -4.40 3.52
N PHE A 226 -0.81 -4.59 4.81
CA PHE A 226 -1.57 -5.47 5.70
C PHE A 226 -3.02 -4.99 5.87
N LEU A 227 -3.25 -3.69 6.08
CA LEU A 227 -4.59 -3.15 6.19
C LEU A 227 -5.39 -3.32 4.90
N LEU A 228 -4.80 -3.03 3.74
CA LEU A 228 -5.44 -3.24 2.44
C LEU A 228 -5.81 -4.70 2.23
N TRP A 229 -4.88 -5.62 2.54
CA TRP A 229 -5.14 -7.05 2.46
C TRP A 229 -6.31 -7.47 3.35
N TYR A 230 -6.34 -6.99 4.59
CA TYR A 230 -7.44 -7.26 5.52
C TYR A 230 -8.78 -6.76 4.96
N ILE A 231 -8.84 -5.52 4.48
CA ILE A 231 -10.06 -4.93 3.93
C ILE A 231 -10.54 -5.72 2.72
N ASN A 232 -9.65 -6.11 1.81
CA ASN A 232 -10.03 -6.88 0.63
C ASN A 232 -10.54 -8.28 0.98
N ARG A 233 -10.02 -8.87 2.05
CA ARG A 233 -10.37 -10.24 2.46
C ARG A 233 -11.61 -10.33 3.34
N TYR A 234 -11.77 -9.38 4.27
CA TYR A 234 -12.79 -9.44 5.34
C TYR A 234 -13.69 -8.21 5.39
N GLY A 235 -13.35 -7.13 4.67
CA GLY A 235 -14.12 -5.90 4.67
C GLY A 235 -15.45 -6.03 3.93
N ASP A 236 -16.46 -5.32 4.42
CA ASP A 236 -17.72 -5.14 3.70
C ASP A 236 -17.59 -4.01 2.68
N GLN A 237 -18.46 -3.98 1.67
CA GLN A 237 -18.46 -2.87 0.71
C GLN A 237 -18.89 -1.57 1.40
N GLY A 238 -17.93 -0.66 1.60
CA GLY A 238 -18.21 0.76 1.85
C GLY A 238 -17.83 1.30 3.23
N ASP A 239 -17.35 0.50 4.18
CA ASP A 239 -16.85 1.02 5.46
C ASP A 239 -15.82 0.10 6.14
N ILE A 240 -14.70 0.67 6.59
CA ILE A 240 -13.68 -0.08 7.35
C ILE A 240 -14.14 -0.21 8.80
N ARG A 241 -14.55 -1.42 9.19
CA ARG A 241 -14.86 -1.75 10.58
C ARG A 241 -13.57 -1.88 11.40
N PHE A 242 -12.99 -0.76 11.83
CA PHE A 242 -11.72 -0.75 12.58
C PHE A 242 -11.73 -1.59 13.86
N LYS A 243 -12.89 -1.74 14.51
CA LYS A 243 -12.99 -2.60 15.70
C LYS A 243 -12.63 -4.06 15.36
N ASP A 244 -13.13 -4.55 14.24
CA ASP A 244 -12.90 -5.93 13.79
C ASP A 244 -11.47 -6.08 13.28
N PHE A 245 -10.96 -5.08 12.55
CA PHE A 245 -9.56 -5.03 12.15
C PHE A 245 -8.61 -5.12 13.34
N ILE A 246 -8.79 -4.28 14.37
CA ILE A 246 -7.92 -4.28 15.55
C ILE A 246 -8.00 -5.62 16.29
N SER A 247 -9.21 -6.16 16.46
CA SER A 247 -9.39 -7.47 17.13
C SER A 247 -8.67 -8.58 16.36
N PHE A 248 -8.81 -8.60 15.03
CA PHE A 248 -8.12 -9.54 14.16
C PHE A 248 -6.59 -9.36 14.22
N ALA A 249 -6.11 -8.12 14.16
CA ALA A 249 -4.70 -7.78 14.16
C ALA A 249 -4.02 -8.13 15.50
N GLU A 250 -4.70 -7.95 16.63
CA GLU A 250 -4.24 -8.35 17.97
C GLU A 250 -4.20 -9.88 18.13
N ALA A 251 -5.10 -10.61 17.47
CA ALA A 251 -5.16 -12.08 17.46
C ALA A 251 -4.27 -12.74 16.39
N TRP A 252 -3.56 -11.95 15.58
CA TRP A 252 -2.72 -12.46 14.50
C TRP A 252 -1.54 -13.31 15.01
N PRO A 253 -1.18 -14.44 14.36
CA PRO A 253 -1.78 -15.01 13.16
C PRO A 253 -2.89 -16.05 13.43
N HIS A 254 -3.30 -16.26 14.69
CA HIS A 254 -4.23 -17.33 15.04
C HIS A 254 -5.59 -17.20 14.37
N ALA A 255 -6.19 -16.00 14.43
CA ALA A 255 -7.47 -15.74 13.75
C ALA A 255 -7.40 -15.99 12.23
N PHE A 256 -6.24 -15.77 11.62
CA PHE A 256 -6.02 -16.09 10.21
C PHE A 256 -5.91 -17.59 9.96
N TYR A 257 -5.19 -18.32 10.82
CA TYR A 257 -5.05 -19.76 10.71
C TYR A 257 -6.38 -20.49 10.95
N GLU A 258 -7.23 -20.01 11.85
CA GLU A 258 -8.58 -20.52 12.05
C GLU A 258 -9.46 -20.37 10.80
N ASP A 259 -9.41 -19.22 10.10
CA ASP A 259 -10.10 -19.04 8.80
C ASP A 259 -9.58 -20.04 7.75
N LEU A 260 -8.27 -20.28 7.71
CA LEU A 260 -7.69 -21.24 6.76
C LEU A 260 -8.05 -22.69 7.10
N ASP A 261 -8.06 -23.06 8.38
CA ASP A 261 -8.50 -24.39 8.83
C ASP A 261 -9.97 -24.63 8.48
N HIS A 262 -10.84 -23.65 8.72
CA HIS A 262 -12.24 -23.74 8.33
C HIS A 262 -12.43 -23.98 6.82
N ARG A 263 -11.60 -23.33 5.98
CA ARG A 263 -11.62 -23.55 4.53
C ARG A 263 -11.18 -24.96 4.14
N VAL A 264 -10.15 -25.50 4.80
CA VAL A 264 -9.71 -26.88 4.57
C VAL A 264 -10.81 -27.88 4.95
N GLU A 265 -11.46 -27.66 6.10
CA GLU A 265 -12.58 -28.49 6.56
C GLU A 265 -13.77 -28.44 5.61
N LEU A 266 -14.17 -27.24 5.18
CA LEU A 266 -15.24 -27.06 4.22
C LEU A 266 -14.92 -27.75 2.89
N ALA A 267 -13.70 -27.56 2.37
CA ALA A 267 -13.25 -28.20 1.13
C ALA A 267 -13.28 -29.73 1.22
N ALA A 268 -12.97 -30.30 2.38
CA ALA A 268 -13.06 -31.74 2.61
C ALA A 268 -14.52 -32.25 2.59
N GLN A 269 -15.46 -31.46 3.11
CA GLN A 269 -16.88 -31.82 3.12
C GLN A 269 -17.52 -31.76 1.73
N ILE A 270 -17.17 -30.76 0.92
CA ILE A 270 -17.73 -30.54 -0.42
C ILE A 270 -16.92 -31.21 -1.54
N GLN A 271 -15.92 -32.02 -1.20
CA GLN A 271 -14.98 -32.61 -2.14
C GLN A 271 -15.68 -33.50 -3.19
N THR A 272 -15.59 -33.12 -4.47
CA THR A 272 -16.14 -33.91 -5.60
C THR A 272 -15.07 -34.71 -6.35
N LYS A 273 -13.79 -34.37 -6.17
CA LYS A 273 -12.64 -35.00 -6.85
C LYS A 273 -11.52 -35.28 -5.86
N ARG A 274 -10.66 -36.25 -6.20
CA ARG A 274 -9.48 -36.58 -5.39
C ARG A 274 -8.61 -35.35 -5.16
N TRP A 275 -7.97 -35.27 -3.99
CA TRP A 275 -7.08 -34.16 -3.64
C TRP A 275 -5.98 -33.91 -4.68
N SER A 276 -5.40 -34.98 -5.25
CA SER A 276 -4.39 -34.90 -6.32
C SER A 276 -4.85 -34.27 -7.64
N ARG A 277 -6.16 -34.00 -7.78
CA ARG A 277 -6.77 -33.31 -8.94
C ARG A 277 -7.48 -32.02 -8.53
N THR A 278 -7.40 -31.65 -7.26
CA THR A 278 -7.98 -30.42 -6.72
C THR A 278 -6.96 -29.31 -6.84
N PHE A 279 -7.39 -28.13 -7.29
CA PHE A 279 -6.57 -26.95 -7.45
C PHE A 279 -6.50 -26.16 -6.15
N PHE A 280 -5.39 -25.45 -5.94
CA PHE A 280 -5.17 -24.63 -4.76
C PHE A 280 -6.30 -23.61 -4.55
N HIS A 281 -6.74 -22.94 -5.61
CA HIS A 281 -7.80 -21.94 -5.54
C HIS A 281 -9.19 -22.52 -5.22
N GLU A 282 -9.42 -23.83 -5.38
CA GLU A 282 -10.69 -24.44 -4.97
C GLU A 282 -10.78 -24.63 -3.45
N VAL A 283 -9.64 -24.63 -2.76
CA VAL A 283 -9.56 -24.74 -1.29
C VAL A 283 -9.34 -23.37 -0.66
N PHE A 284 -8.35 -22.63 -1.17
CA PHE A 284 -7.86 -21.39 -0.58
C PHE A 284 -8.26 -20.13 -1.36
N HIS A 285 -9.06 -20.26 -2.43
CA HIS A 285 -9.47 -19.15 -3.29
C HIS A 285 -8.26 -18.33 -3.79
N SER A 286 -8.34 -17.00 -3.73
CA SER A 286 -7.31 -16.06 -4.17
C SER A 286 -6.17 -15.87 -3.17
N LEU A 287 -6.04 -16.72 -2.13
CA LEU A 287 -5.12 -16.50 -1.00
C LEU A 287 -3.70 -16.04 -1.41
N LEU A 288 -3.06 -16.77 -2.32
CA LEU A 288 -1.68 -16.44 -2.75
C LEU A 288 -1.63 -15.20 -3.64
N GLN A 289 -2.64 -15.00 -4.48
CA GLN A 289 -2.77 -13.79 -5.29
C GLN A 289 -2.86 -12.55 -4.41
N ASP A 290 -3.66 -12.62 -3.35
CA ASP A 290 -3.93 -11.51 -2.42
C ASP A 290 -2.75 -11.22 -1.49
N SER A 291 -1.90 -12.20 -1.22
CA SER A 291 -0.73 -12.03 -0.33
C SER A 291 0.59 -11.70 -1.06
N ARG A 292 0.61 -11.75 -2.40
CA ARG A 292 1.86 -11.77 -3.18
C ARG A 292 2.75 -10.54 -3.02
N HIS A 293 2.17 -9.34 -3.07
CA HIS A 293 2.90 -8.07 -2.98
C HIS A 293 2.19 -7.17 -1.97
N LEU A 294 2.75 -6.96 -0.79
CA LEU A 294 2.15 -6.09 0.24
C LEU A 294 3.16 -5.15 0.93
N PRO A 295 3.83 -4.24 0.22
CA PRO A 295 3.99 -4.19 -1.24
C PRO A 295 5.17 -5.03 -1.73
N ASN A 296 6.00 -5.53 -0.82
CA ASN A 296 7.13 -6.41 -1.13
C ASN A 296 6.67 -7.88 -1.23
N ARG A 297 7.37 -8.68 -2.03
CA ARG A 297 7.21 -10.13 -2.14
C ARG A 297 8.18 -10.92 -1.23
N ASP A 298 9.15 -10.23 -0.63
CA ASP A 298 10.08 -10.82 0.33
C ASP A 298 9.32 -11.27 1.58
N LEU A 299 9.53 -12.51 2.02
CA LEU A 299 8.93 -13.10 3.21
C LEU A 299 9.34 -12.40 4.51
N LYS A 300 10.48 -11.70 4.53
CA LYS A 300 10.92 -10.93 5.70
C LYS A 300 10.08 -9.67 5.89
N GLU A 301 9.76 -9.01 4.78
CA GLU A 301 9.04 -7.73 4.76
C GLU A 301 7.52 -7.91 4.59
N ASN A 302 7.05 -9.06 4.11
CA ASN A 302 5.64 -9.36 3.88
C ASN A 302 5.08 -10.31 4.97
N PRO A 303 4.46 -9.77 6.03
CA PRO A 303 4.00 -10.58 7.16
C PRO A 303 2.87 -11.54 6.80
N VAL A 304 2.03 -11.19 5.81
CA VAL A 304 0.91 -12.02 5.37
C VAL A 304 1.44 -13.25 4.63
N LEU A 305 2.29 -13.05 3.62
CA LEU A 305 2.87 -14.14 2.85
C LEU A 305 3.72 -15.07 3.74
N HIS A 306 4.44 -14.48 4.71
CA HIS A 306 5.14 -15.24 5.72
C HIS A 306 4.21 -16.16 6.52
N ALA A 307 3.09 -15.64 7.02
CA ALA A 307 2.11 -16.43 7.76
C ALA A 307 1.45 -17.49 6.87
N VAL A 308 1.17 -17.20 5.60
CA VAL A 308 0.67 -18.20 4.63
C VAL A 308 1.65 -19.36 4.50
N LEU A 309 2.95 -19.07 4.31
CA LEU A 309 3.96 -20.11 4.19
C LEU A 309 4.10 -20.94 5.48
N GLN A 310 4.05 -20.29 6.65
CA GLN A 310 4.05 -20.98 7.95
C GLN A 310 2.83 -21.90 8.10
N TYR A 311 1.63 -21.41 7.79
CA TYR A 311 0.41 -22.19 7.83
C TYR A 311 0.48 -23.42 6.93
N LEU A 312 0.85 -23.24 5.65
CA LEU A 312 0.92 -24.35 4.71
C LEU A 312 2.01 -25.36 5.12
N THR A 313 3.10 -24.91 5.73
CA THR A 313 4.12 -25.78 6.31
C THR A 313 3.53 -26.65 7.42
N MET A 314 2.81 -26.05 8.38
CA MET A 314 2.13 -26.77 9.46
C MET A 314 1.07 -27.74 8.91
N LEU A 315 0.33 -27.32 7.88
CA LEU A 315 -0.68 -28.14 7.22
C LEU A 315 -0.07 -29.41 6.61
N ILE A 316 1.07 -29.28 5.90
CA ILE A 316 1.78 -30.43 5.33
C ILE A 316 2.29 -31.38 6.42
N SER A 317 2.76 -30.85 7.56
CA SER A 317 3.15 -31.67 8.71
C SER A 317 1.96 -32.39 9.36
N LYS A 318 0.81 -31.72 9.48
CA LYS A 318 -0.44 -32.28 10.03
C LYS A 318 -1.02 -33.40 9.15
N PHE A 319 -0.83 -33.29 7.83
CA PHE A 319 -1.34 -34.24 6.84
C PHE A 319 -0.20 -34.94 6.07
N PRO A 320 0.49 -35.93 6.68
CA PRO A 320 1.57 -36.67 6.02
C PRO A 320 1.05 -37.46 4.81
N ARG A 321 1.96 -37.85 3.90
CA ARG A 321 1.59 -38.53 2.66
C ARG A 321 0.86 -39.85 2.93
N THR A 322 -0.29 -40.05 2.28
CA THR A 322 -1.09 -41.27 2.37
C THR A 322 -1.39 -41.84 0.98
N LYS A 323 -1.82 -43.10 0.90
CA LYS A 323 -2.21 -43.74 -0.38
C LYS A 323 -3.45 -43.09 -1.01
N SER A 324 -4.39 -42.61 -0.20
CA SER A 324 -5.62 -41.94 -0.65
C SER A 324 -5.40 -40.48 -1.07
N GLY A 325 -4.25 -39.91 -0.71
CA GLY A 325 -3.97 -38.48 -0.84
C GLY A 325 -4.72 -37.64 0.20
N ASN A 326 -4.28 -36.41 0.39
CA ASN A 326 -4.91 -35.42 1.28
C ASN A 326 -4.69 -33.99 0.75
N VAL A 327 -5.12 -32.98 1.51
CA VAL A 327 -5.01 -31.55 1.13
C VAL A 327 -3.58 -31.13 0.74
N GLY A 328 -2.54 -31.81 1.22
CA GLY A 328 -1.17 -31.53 0.80
C GLY A 328 -0.87 -31.87 -0.67
N ASP A 329 -1.72 -32.67 -1.31
CA ASP A 329 -1.52 -33.13 -2.68
C ASP A 329 -2.31 -32.28 -3.70
N ILE A 330 -2.90 -31.15 -3.29
CA ILE A 330 -3.54 -30.21 -4.24
C ILE A 330 -2.53 -29.61 -5.22
N LEU A 331 -3.04 -29.22 -6.39
CA LEU A 331 -2.28 -28.70 -7.51
C LEU A 331 -2.19 -27.17 -7.47
N MET A 332 -0.98 -26.67 -7.62
CA MET A 332 -0.62 -25.25 -7.64
C MET A 332 -0.21 -24.82 -9.04
N SER A 333 -0.58 -23.59 -9.42
CA SER A 333 -0.09 -22.97 -10.63
C SER A 333 1.38 -22.55 -10.52
N VAL A 334 2.06 -22.36 -11.64
CA VAL A 334 3.43 -21.80 -11.66
C VAL A 334 3.48 -20.46 -10.90
N LEU A 335 2.42 -19.66 -11.04
CA LEU A 335 2.30 -18.38 -10.33
C LEU A 335 2.22 -18.55 -8.81
N ASP A 336 1.41 -19.50 -8.35
CA ASP A 336 1.27 -19.83 -6.93
C ASP A 336 2.60 -20.32 -6.35
N VAL A 337 3.31 -21.19 -7.08
CA VAL A 337 4.63 -21.69 -6.70
C VAL A 337 5.63 -20.54 -6.60
N SER A 338 5.68 -19.66 -7.60
CA SER A 338 6.59 -18.50 -7.59
C SER A 338 6.33 -17.57 -6.40
N THR A 339 5.07 -17.48 -5.97
CA THR A 339 4.66 -16.67 -4.82
C THR A 339 5.14 -17.29 -3.51
N LEU A 340 4.91 -18.58 -3.27
CA LEU A 340 5.36 -19.26 -2.06
C LEU A 340 6.88 -19.36 -1.93
N LEU A 341 7.56 -19.55 -3.06
CA LEU A 341 9.00 -19.66 -3.10
C LEU A 341 9.70 -18.29 -3.07
N SER A 342 8.94 -17.18 -3.18
CA SER A 342 9.42 -15.79 -3.35
C SER A 342 10.42 -15.64 -4.48
N CYS A 343 10.10 -16.23 -5.64
CA CYS A 343 10.91 -16.21 -6.85
C CYS A 343 10.07 -15.78 -8.08
N THR A 344 10.70 -15.73 -9.24
CA THR A 344 10.08 -15.48 -10.54
C THR A 344 9.51 -16.78 -11.13
N THR A 345 8.56 -16.68 -12.07
CA THR A 345 8.05 -17.86 -12.77
C THR A 345 9.12 -18.54 -13.62
N GLU A 346 10.13 -17.80 -14.09
CA GLU A 346 11.26 -18.38 -14.81
C GLU A 346 12.14 -19.23 -13.89
N GLU A 347 12.37 -18.82 -12.64
CA GLU A 347 13.06 -19.64 -11.64
C GLU A 347 12.28 -20.92 -11.32
N VAL A 348 10.93 -20.87 -11.30
CA VAL A 348 10.11 -22.08 -11.17
C VAL A 348 10.29 -23.04 -12.36
N TYR A 349 10.41 -22.53 -13.59
CA TYR A 349 10.71 -23.38 -14.74
C TYR A 349 12.07 -24.06 -14.61
N ARG A 350 13.11 -23.32 -14.21
CA ARG A 350 14.43 -23.92 -13.99
C ARG A 350 14.36 -25.02 -12.94
N LEU A 351 13.68 -24.79 -11.80
CA LEU A 351 13.47 -25.81 -10.77
C LEU A 351 12.83 -27.10 -11.32
N TYR A 352 11.89 -26.96 -12.25
CA TYR A 352 11.29 -28.10 -12.95
C TYR A 352 12.26 -28.79 -13.92
N GLU A 353 13.01 -28.04 -14.72
CA GLU A 353 14.00 -28.58 -15.66
C GLU A 353 15.13 -29.35 -14.96
N TYR A 354 15.60 -28.87 -13.81
CA TYR A 354 16.59 -29.56 -12.98
C TYR A 354 16.00 -30.74 -12.16
N GLY A 355 14.70 -31.01 -12.27
CA GLY A 355 14.04 -32.13 -11.58
C GLY A 355 13.82 -31.92 -10.07
N LEU A 356 14.03 -30.70 -9.56
CA LEU A 356 13.77 -30.34 -8.16
C LEU A 356 12.26 -30.18 -7.89
N LEU A 357 11.49 -29.78 -8.91
CA LEU A 357 10.04 -29.85 -8.92
C LEU A 357 9.57 -30.89 -9.94
N THR A 358 8.54 -31.65 -9.58
CA THR A 358 7.93 -32.64 -10.47
C THR A 358 6.54 -32.17 -10.90
N SER A 359 6.29 -32.19 -12.22
CA SER A 359 4.99 -31.88 -12.80
C SER A 359 4.11 -33.13 -12.84
N THR A 360 2.81 -32.97 -12.57
CA THR A 360 1.81 -34.04 -12.74
C THR A 360 1.47 -34.32 -14.20
N VAL A 361 1.83 -33.42 -15.11
CA VAL A 361 1.63 -33.55 -16.56
C VAL A 361 2.97 -33.82 -17.22
N ARG A 362 3.07 -34.92 -17.99
CA ARG A 362 4.24 -35.21 -18.83
C ARG A 362 4.21 -34.32 -20.07
N ARG A 363 5.19 -33.44 -20.22
CA ARG A 363 5.46 -32.67 -21.45
C ARG A 363 6.91 -32.89 -21.89
N SER A 364 7.21 -32.56 -23.14
CA SER A 364 8.59 -32.59 -23.62
C SER A 364 9.47 -31.64 -22.80
N LEU A 365 10.70 -32.05 -22.49
CA LEU A 365 11.71 -31.12 -21.97
C LEU A 365 11.78 -29.90 -22.89
N HIS A 366 11.88 -28.70 -22.31
CA HIS A 366 11.95 -27.38 -22.98
C HIS A 366 10.62 -26.72 -23.41
N GLU A 367 9.45 -27.32 -23.16
CA GLU A 367 8.18 -26.63 -23.38
C GLU A 367 7.80 -25.78 -22.16
N LYS A 368 7.72 -24.44 -22.32
CA LYS A 368 7.31 -23.53 -21.23
C LYS A 368 5.89 -23.86 -20.75
N LEU A 369 5.72 -24.09 -19.45
CA LEU A 369 4.38 -24.23 -18.88
C LEU A 369 3.71 -22.84 -18.84
N PRO A 370 2.41 -22.70 -19.07
CA PRO A 370 1.71 -21.45 -18.83
C PRO A 370 1.68 -21.10 -17.33
N SER A 371 1.79 -19.80 -17.00
CA SER A 371 1.86 -19.33 -15.60
C SER A 371 0.66 -19.72 -14.75
N HIS A 372 -0.52 -19.83 -15.35
CA HIS A 372 -1.79 -20.20 -14.72
C HIS A 372 -2.02 -21.72 -14.65
N GLN A 373 -1.18 -22.54 -15.29
CA GLN A 373 -1.40 -23.97 -15.35
C GLN A 373 -1.04 -24.62 -14.01
N SER A 374 -2.01 -25.30 -13.39
CA SER A 374 -1.83 -25.99 -12.11
C SER A 374 -1.27 -27.40 -12.29
N VAL A 375 0.02 -27.59 -11.98
CA VAL A 375 0.76 -28.82 -12.29
C VAL A 375 1.69 -29.30 -11.18
N PHE A 376 1.92 -28.50 -10.14
CA PHE A 376 2.83 -28.85 -9.04
C PHE A 376 2.03 -29.18 -7.77
N HIS A 377 2.39 -30.24 -7.06
CA HIS A 377 1.75 -30.54 -5.78
C HIS A 377 2.26 -29.59 -4.68
N LEU A 378 1.33 -29.07 -3.86
CA LEU A 378 1.64 -28.21 -2.72
C LEU A 378 2.73 -28.81 -1.82
N ARG A 379 2.61 -30.10 -1.50
CA ARG A 379 3.59 -30.85 -0.70
C ARG A 379 5.00 -30.73 -1.25
N SER A 380 5.19 -30.97 -2.55
CA SER A 380 6.51 -30.90 -3.19
C SER A 380 7.11 -29.50 -3.14
N VAL A 381 6.27 -28.47 -3.27
CA VAL A 381 6.69 -27.07 -3.18
C VAL A 381 7.14 -26.71 -1.77
N ILE A 382 6.38 -27.12 -0.75
CA ILE A 382 6.73 -26.89 0.67
C ILE A 382 7.98 -27.67 1.06
N GLU A 383 8.10 -28.93 0.67
CA GLU A 383 9.29 -29.75 0.91
C GLU A 383 10.55 -29.13 0.27
N LEU A 384 10.42 -28.62 -0.97
CA LEU A 384 11.51 -27.88 -1.62
C LEU A 384 11.87 -26.60 -0.85
N LYS A 385 10.89 -25.83 -0.36
CA LYS A 385 11.18 -24.64 0.46
C LYS A 385 11.91 -25.00 1.75
N LEU A 386 11.54 -26.10 2.38
CA LEU A 386 12.13 -26.59 3.62
C LEU A 386 13.53 -27.19 3.44
N SER A 387 13.93 -27.61 2.23
CA SER A 387 15.29 -28.09 1.97
C SER A 387 16.35 -26.98 2.08
N ARG A 388 15.93 -25.72 2.28
CA ARG A 388 16.78 -24.54 2.54
C ARG A 388 17.86 -24.33 1.48
N MET A 389 17.52 -24.50 0.20
CA MET A 389 18.33 -24.02 -0.93
C MET A 389 18.29 -22.48 -1.00
N CYS A 390 18.78 -21.81 0.04
CA CYS A 390 18.75 -20.36 0.20
C CYS A 390 20.18 -19.82 0.34
N SER A 391 20.52 -18.79 -0.43
CA SER A 391 21.70 -17.97 -0.22
C SER A 391 21.43 -16.89 0.83
N SER A 392 22.43 -16.56 1.67
CA SER A 392 22.32 -15.52 2.70
C SER A 392 22.43 -14.09 2.17
N VAL A 393 22.65 -13.91 0.86
CA VAL A 393 23.17 -12.65 0.29
C VAL A 393 22.07 -11.62 0.00
N ASP A 394 20.88 -12.01 -0.48
CA ASP A 394 19.87 -11.02 -0.97
C ASP A 394 18.44 -11.21 -0.45
N GLY A 395 18.18 -12.12 0.49
CA GLY A 395 16.82 -12.40 1.00
C GLY A 395 15.88 -13.10 0.01
N THR A 396 16.19 -13.04 -1.29
CA THR A 396 15.57 -13.82 -2.36
C THR A 396 16.08 -15.26 -2.34
N THR A 397 15.18 -16.22 -2.52
CA THR A 397 15.59 -17.63 -2.56
C THR A 397 16.12 -17.97 -3.95
N ILE A 398 17.44 -17.88 -4.12
CA ILE A 398 18.13 -18.37 -5.31
C ILE A 398 18.28 -19.89 -5.15
N TYR A 399 17.37 -20.66 -5.75
CA TYR A 399 17.37 -22.12 -5.64
C TYR A 399 18.44 -22.79 -6.53
N LEU A 400 19.05 -22.05 -7.45
CA LEU A 400 19.96 -22.58 -8.46
C LEU A 400 21.16 -21.66 -8.57
N SER A 401 22.35 -22.21 -8.35
CA SER A 401 23.59 -21.49 -8.62
C SER A 401 23.80 -21.35 -10.13
N ASP A 402 24.34 -20.22 -10.60
CA ASP A 402 24.67 -19.95 -12.01
C ASP A 402 25.85 -20.81 -12.55
N TRP A 403 26.01 -22.06 -12.10
CA TRP A 403 27.04 -22.98 -12.57
C TRP A 403 26.60 -23.81 -13.76
#